data_AF-A0A6F9B5E7-F1
#
_entry.id   AF-A0A6F9B5E7-F1
#
_cell.length_a   1.000
_cell.length_b   1.000
_cell.length_c   1.000
_cell.angle_alpha   90.00
_cell.angle_beta   90.00
_cell.angle_gamma   90.00
#
_symmetry.space_group_name_H-M   'P 1'
#
loop_
_entity.id
_entity.type
_entity.pdbx_description
1 polymer ?
#
loop_
_entity_poly.entity_id
_entity_poly.type
_entity_poly.pdbx_seq_one_letter_code
_entity_poly.pdbx_strand_id
1 'polypeptide(L)'
;MFSWVNNEQGGRNKDGEMYQTVTEGLQQLYTKKIFPLEETYLFHDFHSPALEAADFQSKPMVLLVGQYSTGKTTFIRYLLEQDFPGMRIGPEPTTDGFIAVMYGENEGVVPGNALVVDPKKPFRSSVPRFLTRSSRVLV
;
A
#
# COMPACT_ATOMS: atom_id res chain seq x y z
N MET A 1 -28.70 5.85 -27.99
CA MET A 1 -29.15 4.45 -27.91
C MET A 1 -28.05 3.66 -27.20
N PHE A 2 -28.08 3.63 -25.87
CA PHE A 2 -27.16 2.82 -25.05
C PHE A 2 -28.01 2.02 -24.08
N SER A 3 -28.36 0.80 -24.48
CA SER A 3 -29.17 -0.14 -23.72
C SER A 3 -28.26 -1.21 -23.12
N TRP A 4 -27.50 -0.84 -22.09
CA TRP A 4 -26.73 -1.83 -21.32
C TRP A 4 -26.58 -1.49 -19.84
N VAL A 5 -27.39 -0.58 -19.31
CA VAL A 5 -27.30 -0.10 -17.91
C VAL A 5 -28.46 -0.64 -17.05
N ASN A 6 -28.96 -1.84 -17.31
CA ASN A 6 -29.97 -2.46 -16.45
C ASN A 6 -29.96 -3.99 -16.57
N ASN A 7 -29.08 -4.66 -15.83
CA ASN A 7 -29.35 -5.94 -15.12
C ASN A 7 -28.09 -6.67 -14.61
N GLU A 8 -27.26 -6.02 -13.80
CA GLU A 8 -26.28 -6.76 -12.98
C GLU A 8 -26.32 -6.27 -11.54
N GLN A 9 -27.44 -6.52 -10.86
CA GLN A 9 -27.43 -6.64 -9.41
C GLN A 9 -26.66 -7.92 -9.05
N GLY A 10 -25.41 -7.74 -8.61
CA GLY A 10 -24.56 -8.80 -8.08
C GLY A 10 -23.59 -9.37 -9.12
N GLY A 11 -22.29 -9.20 -8.86
CA GLY A 11 -21.21 -9.68 -9.71
C GLY A 11 -21.29 -11.18 -9.95
N ARG A 12 -21.88 -11.56 -11.08
CA ARG A 12 -21.89 -12.93 -11.59
C ARG A 12 -20.90 -13.00 -12.75
N ASN A 13 -19.84 -13.79 -12.59
CA ASN A 13 -19.06 -14.25 -13.73
C ASN A 13 -19.92 -15.19 -14.59
N LYS A 14 -19.50 -15.40 -15.86
CA LYS A 14 -20.10 -16.37 -16.78
C LYS A 14 -20.18 -17.82 -16.22
N ASP A 15 -19.43 -18.10 -15.16
CA ASP A 15 -19.37 -19.39 -14.45
C ASP A 15 -20.26 -19.44 -13.19
N GLY A 16 -21.03 -18.38 -12.88
CA GLY A 16 -21.98 -18.37 -11.75
C GLY A 16 -21.35 -18.29 -10.35
N GLU A 17 -20.04 -18.15 -10.24
CA GLU A 17 -19.35 -18.00 -8.96
C GLU A 17 -19.64 -16.63 -8.35
N MET A 18 -20.19 -16.64 -7.13
CA MET A 18 -20.41 -15.44 -6.32
C MET A 18 -19.13 -15.19 -5.51
N TYR A 19 -18.48 -14.04 -5.75
CA TYR A 19 -17.33 -13.64 -4.93
C TYR A 19 -17.77 -13.31 -3.51
N GLN A 20 -16.99 -13.71 -2.48
CA GLN A 20 -17.33 -13.36 -1.10
C GLN A 20 -17.09 -11.87 -0.82
N THR A 21 -16.06 -11.29 -1.44
CA THR A 21 -15.75 -9.85 -1.35
C THR A 21 -15.39 -9.24 -2.71
N VAL A 22 -15.58 -7.93 -2.85
CA VAL A 22 -15.20 -7.19 -4.07
C VAL A 22 -13.69 -7.29 -4.32
N THR A 23 -12.89 -7.25 -3.26
CA THR A 23 -11.43 -7.37 -3.31
C THR A 23 -10.99 -8.71 -3.91
N GLU A 24 -11.60 -9.82 -3.49
CA GLU A 24 -11.32 -11.14 -4.08
C GLU A 24 -11.68 -11.18 -5.56
N GLY A 25 -12.84 -10.61 -5.94
CA GLY A 25 -13.25 -10.53 -7.34
C GLY A 25 -12.25 -9.77 -8.21
N LEU A 26 -11.73 -8.65 -7.71
CA LEU A 26 -10.69 -7.87 -8.40
C LEU A 26 -9.38 -8.64 -8.53
N GLN A 27 -8.95 -9.32 -7.47
CA GLN A 27 -7.74 -10.14 -7.48
C GLN A 27 -7.84 -11.28 -8.51
N GLN A 28 -8.99 -11.98 -8.54
CA GLN A 28 -9.21 -13.06 -9.50
C GLN A 28 -9.28 -12.55 -10.94
N LEU A 29 -9.93 -11.40 -11.16
CA LEU A 29 -10.01 -10.78 -12.48
C LEU A 29 -8.62 -10.37 -12.99
N TYR A 30 -7.80 -9.74 -12.15
CA TYR A 30 -6.42 -9.39 -12.48
C TYR A 30 -5.63 -10.62 -12.89
N THR A 31 -5.63 -11.66 -12.05
CA THR A 31 -4.87 -12.90 -12.28
C THR A 31 -5.32 -13.64 -13.55
N LYS A 32 -6.62 -13.68 -13.84
CA LYS A 32 -7.18 -14.42 -14.97
C LYS A 32 -7.09 -13.67 -16.30
N LYS A 33 -7.09 -12.33 -16.29
CA LYS A 33 -7.25 -11.51 -17.49
C LYS A 33 -6.09 -10.57 -17.79
N ILE A 34 -5.52 -9.93 -16.78
CA ILE A 34 -4.50 -8.89 -16.95
C ILE A 34 -3.10 -9.48 -16.83
N PHE A 35 -2.85 -10.29 -15.81
CA PHE A 35 -1.54 -10.88 -15.55
C PHE A 35 -0.94 -11.64 -16.76
N PRO A 36 -1.70 -12.49 -17.50
CA PRO A 36 -1.14 -13.16 -18.68
C PRO A 36 -0.72 -12.19 -19.80
N LEU A 37 -1.39 -11.03 -19.90
CA LEU A 37 -1.05 -10.00 -20.87
C LEU A 37 0.24 -9.29 -20.44
N GLU A 38 0.36 -8.94 -19.15
CA GLU A 38 1.57 -8.33 -18.59
C GLU A 38 2.81 -9.22 -18.81
N GLU A 39 2.67 -10.53 -18.59
CA GLU A 39 3.76 -11.50 -18.80
C GLU A 39 4.11 -11.64 -20.30
N THR A 40 3.10 -11.75 -21.18
CA THR A 40 3.32 -11.91 -22.63
C THR A 40 4.08 -10.73 -23.25
N TYR A 41 3.82 -9.51 -22.77
CA TYR A 41 4.44 -8.29 -23.28
C TYR A 41 5.56 -7.74 -22.39
N LEU A 42 6.03 -8.52 -21.41
CA LEU A 42 7.12 -8.13 -20.49
C LEU A 42 6.88 -6.77 -19.80
N PHE A 43 5.61 -6.46 -19.47
CA PHE A 43 5.22 -5.16 -18.92
C PHE A 43 6.00 -4.80 -17.65
N HIS A 44 6.35 -5.81 -16.85
CA HIS A 44 7.08 -5.67 -15.59
C HIS A 44 8.50 -5.12 -15.74
N ASP A 45 9.11 -5.28 -16.91
CA ASP A 45 10.45 -4.76 -17.17
C ASP A 45 10.44 -3.27 -17.52
N PHE A 46 9.28 -2.71 -17.90
CA PHE A 46 9.14 -1.34 -18.39
C PHE A 46 8.45 -0.41 -17.39
N HIS A 47 7.41 -0.89 -16.70
CA HIS A 47 6.51 -0.03 -15.94
C HIS A 47 6.46 -0.38 -14.46
N SER A 48 5.81 -1.49 -14.11
CA SER A 48 5.58 -1.88 -12.72
C SER A 48 5.59 -3.39 -12.55
N PRO A 49 6.11 -3.90 -11.43
CA PRO A 49 6.06 -5.33 -11.11
C PRO A 49 4.61 -5.81 -11.01
N ALA A 50 4.44 -7.14 -11.08
CA ALA A 50 3.14 -7.78 -10.92
C ALA A 50 2.54 -7.46 -9.54
N LEU A 51 1.21 -7.32 -9.50
CA LEU A 51 0.50 -7.11 -8.26
C LEU A 51 0.46 -8.41 -7.46
N GLU A 52 0.81 -8.32 -6.17
CA GLU A 52 0.74 -9.43 -5.23
C GLU A 52 -0.59 -9.44 -4.48
N ALA A 53 -0.95 -10.56 -3.86
CA ALA A 53 -2.14 -10.65 -3.00
C ALA A 53 -2.14 -9.58 -1.89
N ALA A 54 -0.96 -9.22 -1.38
CA ALA A 54 -0.78 -8.18 -0.37
C ALA A 54 -1.24 -6.79 -0.85
N ASP A 55 -1.15 -6.50 -2.15
CA ASP A 55 -1.58 -5.20 -2.71
C ASP A 55 -3.10 -5.05 -2.63
N PHE A 56 -3.85 -6.14 -2.87
CA PHE A 56 -5.32 -6.15 -2.78
C PHE A 56 -5.83 -6.14 -1.33
N GLN A 57 -5.08 -6.76 -0.40
CA GLN A 57 -5.47 -6.89 1.02
C GLN A 57 -4.92 -5.76 1.90
N SER A 58 -4.12 -4.85 1.33
CA SER A 58 -3.50 -3.75 2.05
C SER A 58 -4.53 -2.78 2.62
N LYS A 59 -4.24 -2.23 3.80
CA LYS A 59 -5.03 -1.13 4.36
C LYS A 59 -4.77 0.14 3.54
N PRO A 60 -5.77 1.02 3.36
CA PRO A 60 -5.58 2.31 2.69
C PRO A 60 -4.41 3.10 3.28
N MET A 61 -3.59 3.68 2.43
CA MET A 61 -2.39 4.43 2.82
C MET A 61 -2.57 5.92 2.52
N VAL A 62 -2.11 6.78 3.43
CA VAL A 62 -2.08 8.24 3.25
C VAL A 62 -0.62 8.68 3.20
N LEU A 63 -0.22 9.30 2.08
CA LEU A 63 1.12 9.85 1.90
C LEU A 63 1.10 11.36 2.16
N LEU A 64 1.87 11.80 3.16
CA LEU A 64 2.06 13.22 3.46
C LEU A 64 3.31 13.75 2.78
N VAL A 65 3.14 14.70 1.86
CA VAL A 65 4.24 15.36 1.13
C VAL A 65 4.27 16.84 1.50
N GLY A 66 5.46 17.38 1.76
CA GLY A 66 5.64 18.79 2.09
C GLY A 66 7.07 19.13 2.48
N GLN A 67 7.42 20.42 2.45
CA GLN A 67 8.76 20.92 2.79
C GLN A 67 9.15 20.66 4.25
N TYR A 68 10.41 20.87 4.58
CA TYR A 68 10.90 20.78 5.96
C TYR A 68 10.13 21.73 6.88
N SER A 69 9.88 21.30 8.12
CA SER A 69 9.25 22.11 9.16
C SER A 69 7.82 22.60 8.88
N THR A 70 7.10 22.03 7.91
CA THR A 70 5.68 22.33 7.64
C THR A 70 4.69 21.61 8.56
N GLY A 71 5.17 20.93 9.61
CA GLY A 71 4.30 20.28 10.60
C GLY A 71 3.76 18.90 10.21
N LYS A 72 4.33 18.20 9.20
CA LYS A 72 3.91 16.83 8.82
C LYS A 72 3.85 15.86 9.99
N THR A 73 4.91 15.85 10.79
CA THR A 73 5.02 15.00 12.00
C THR A 73 3.97 15.38 13.04
N THR A 74 3.76 16.68 13.24
CA THR A 74 2.73 17.21 14.14
C THR A 74 1.32 16.87 13.66
N PHE A 75 1.09 16.86 12.34
CA PHE A 75 -0.20 16.49 11.76
C PHE A 75 -0.54 15.01 11.99
N ILE A 76 0.44 14.11 11.84
CA ILE A 76 0.24 12.70 12.19
C ILE A 76 -0.08 12.55 13.68
N ARG A 77 0.70 13.21 14.54
CA ARG A 77 0.46 13.22 16.00
C ARG A 77 -0.94 13.74 16.34
N TYR A 78 -1.39 14.80 15.66
CA TYR A 78 -2.71 15.36 15.85
C TYR A 78 -3.82 14.38 15.46
N LEU A 79 -3.67 13.63 14.35
CA LEU A 79 -4.63 12.61 13.95
C LEU A 79 -4.67 11.38 14.87
N LEU A 80 -3.53 11.03 15.45
CA LEU A 80 -3.42 9.88 16.35
C LEU A 80 -3.76 10.22 17.80
N GLU A 81 -3.80 11.51 18.16
CA GLU A 81 -3.93 12.04 19.53
C GLU A 81 -2.89 11.47 20.53
N GLN A 82 -1.82 10.86 20.01
CA GLN A 82 -0.76 10.23 20.79
C GLN A 82 0.60 10.39 20.09
N ASP A 83 1.65 10.24 20.87
CA ASP A 83 3.01 10.21 20.36
C ASP A 83 3.31 8.85 19.72
N PHE A 84 4.08 8.83 18.63
CA PHE A 84 4.51 7.59 18.00
C PHE A 84 6.03 7.40 18.13
N PRO A 85 6.53 6.15 18.21
CA PRO A 85 7.96 5.88 18.37
C PRO A 85 8.78 6.52 17.25
N GLY A 86 10.01 6.98 17.51
CA GLY A 86 10.84 7.59 16.46
C GLY A 86 10.40 8.96 15.95
N MET A 87 9.36 9.57 16.53
CA MET A 87 9.03 10.99 16.34
C MET A 87 10.15 11.89 16.90
N ARG A 88 10.71 12.76 16.06
CA ARG A 88 11.62 13.85 16.46
C ARG A 88 11.08 15.18 15.95
N ILE A 89 10.40 15.94 16.82
CA ILE A 89 9.94 17.29 16.51
C ILE A 89 11.04 18.25 17.00
N GLY A 90 11.78 18.84 16.07
CA GLY A 90 12.80 19.84 16.34
C GLY A 90 12.82 20.90 15.24
N PRO A 91 13.41 22.08 15.50
CA PRO A 91 13.54 23.15 14.50
C PRO A 91 14.53 22.81 13.38
N GLU A 92 15.42 21.85 13.62
CA GLU A 92 16.37 21.31 12.64
C GLU A 92 15.71 20.24 11.75
N PRO A 93 16.23 19.97 10.53
CA PRO A 93 15.75 18.87 9.70
C PRO A 93 15.94 17.53 10.43
N THR A 94 14.88 17.01 11.05
CA THR A 94 14.95 15.81 11.89
C THR A 94 14.50 14.53 11.20
N THR A 95 14.00 14.60 9.97
CA THR A 95 13.48 13.45 9.21
C THR A 95 14.33 13.18 7.97
N ASP A 96 15.40 12.39 8.13
CA ASP A 96 16.32 11.98 7.05
C ASP A 96 15.85 10.74 6.25
N GLY A 97 14.59 10.32 6.40
CA GLY A 97 14.07 9.15 5.70
C GLY A 97 12.56 9.00 5.75
N PHE A 98 12.05 8.07 4.94
CA PHE A 98 10.62 7.75 4.92
C PHE A 98 10.19 7.03 6.20
N ILE A 99 9.06 7.44 6.77
CA ILE A 99 8.48 6.82 7.96
C ILE A 99 7.11 6.31 7.57
N ALA A 100 6.85 5.02 7.82
CA ALA A 100 5.54 4.43 7.66
C ALA A 100 4.96 4.15 9.05
N VAL A 101 3.90 4.87 9.42
CA VAL A 101 3.19 4.63 10.67
C VAL A 101 2.08 3.62 10.39
N MET A 102 2.11 2.50 11.11
CA MET A 102 1.17 1.40 10.94
C MET A 102 0.73 0.88 12.29
N TYR A 103 -0.41 0.22 12.35
CA TYR A 103 -0.82 -0.51 13.54
C TYR A 103 0.05 -1.76 13.75
N GLY A 104 0.40 -2.05 15.00
CA GLY A 104 0.55 -3.42 15.46
C GLY A 104 0.38 -3.58 16.97
N GLU A 105 0.64 -4.79 17.44
CA GLU A 105 0.26 -5.23 18.79
C GLU A 105 1.09 -4.59 19.89
N ASN A 106 2.36 -4.27 19.60
CA ASN A 106 3.29 -3.67 20.53
C ASN A 106 3.95 -2.46 19.87
N GLU A 107 4.13 -1.40 20.66
CA GLU A 107 4.87 -0.22 20.20
C GLU A 107 6.30 -0.59 19.82
N GLY A 108 6.69 -0.27 18.59
CA GLY A 108 7.97 -0.73 18.07
C GLY A 108 8.44 0.00 16.82
N VAL A 109 9.74 -0.16 16.54
CA VAL A 109 10.37 0.37 15.33
C VAL A 109 10.96 -0.79 14.53
N VAL A 110 10.45 -1.02 13.33
CA VAL A 110 10.98 -2.02 12.39
C VAL A 110 11.82 -1.31 11.32
N PRO A 111 13.08 -1.74 11.09
CA PRO A 111 13.93 -1.16 10.06
C PRO A 111 13.39 -1.49 8.65
N GLY A 112 13.53 -0.56 7.71
CA GLY A 112 13.01 -0.68 6.34
C GLY A 112 13.51 -1.92 5.60
N ASN A 113 14.74 -2.38 5.85
CA ASN A 113 15.28 -3.60 5.25
C ASN A 113 14.52 -4.86 5.70
N ALA A 114 14.04 -4.89 6.95
CA ALA A 114 13.20 -5.99 7.44
C ALA A 114 11.77 -5.87 6.92
N LEU A 115 11.32 -4.66 6.61
CA LEU A 115 9.98 -4.43 6.09
C LEU A 115 9.82 -4.91 4.64
N VAL A 116 10.80 -4.63 3.78
CA VAL A 116 10.74 -4.99 2.35
C VAL A 116 10.79 -6.50 2.10
N VAL A 117 11.14 -7.30 3.12
CA VAL A 117 11.15 -8.76 3.00
C VAL A 117 9.85 -9.41 3.48
N ASP A 118 9.00 -8.69 4.23
CA ASP A 118 7.76 -9.22 4.80
C ASP A 118 6.69 -9.46 3.71
N PRO A 119 6.27 -10.72 3.45
CA PRO A 119 5.25 -11.05 2.45
C PRO A 119 3.86 -10.51 2.78
N LYS A 120 3.58 -10.15 4.04
CA LYS A 120 2.26 -9.69 4.47
C LYS A 120 2.09 -8.18 4.35
N LYS A 121 3.15 -7.45 4.00
CA LYS A 121 3.14 -5.99 3.96
C LYS A 121 3.32 -5.50 2.51
N PRO A 122 2.61 -4.45 2.09
CA PRO A 122 2.61 -3.97 0.70
C PRO A 122 3.87 -3.16 0.33
N PHE A 123 5.04 -3.51 0.87
CA PHE A 123 6.28 -2.74 0.67
C PHE A 123 7.30 -3.45 -0.22
N ARG A 124 6.99 -4.66 -0.71
CA ARG A 124 7.91 -5.49 -1.51
C ARG A 124 7.96 -5.11 -2.99
N SER A 125 6.82 -4.75 -3.58
CA SER A 125 6.69 -4.51 -5.02
C SER A 125 6.73 -3.01 -5.35
N SER A 126 5.94 -2.21 -4.63
CA SER A 126 5.65 -0.81 -4.99
C SER A 126 6.52 0.23 -4.26
N VAL A 127 7.08 -0.12 -3.09
CA VAL A 127 7.85 0.80 -2.23
C VAL A 127 9.35 0.45 -1.98
N PRO A 128 10.00 -0.54 -2.65
CA PRO A 128 11.43 -0.80 -2.42
C PRO A 128 12.34 0.38 -2.76
N ARG A 129 11.96 1.22 -3.73
CA ARG A 129 12.84 2.28 -4.22
C ARG A 129 12.90 3.49 -3.29
N PHE A 130 11.95 3.64 -2.38
CA PHE A 130 11.90 4.73 -1.40
C PHE A 130 12.22 4.27 0.03
N LEU A 131 11.89 3.03 0.41
CA LEU A 131 12.05 2.56 1.79
C LEU A 131 13.42 1.91 2.11
N THR A 132 14.31 1.81 1.13
CA THR A 132 15.62 1.16 1.27
C THR A 132 16.70 2.06 1.87
N ARG A 133 16.45 3.38 1.96
CA ARG A 133 17.37 4.33 2.63
C ARG A 133 16.71 4.91 3.88
N SER A 134 17.15 4.41 5.03
CA SER A 134 16.83 4.93 6.36
C SER A 134 15.33 5.04 6.66
N SER A 135 14.56 4.01 6.31
CA SER A 135 13.12 4.00 6.62
C SER A 135 12.80 3.18 7.84
N ARG A 136 11.78 3.62 8.59
CA ARG A 136 11.32 2.99 9.83
C ARG A 136 9.82 2.79 9.73
N VAL A 137 9.37 1.59 10.05
CA VAL A 137 7.96 1.36 10.38
C VAL A 137 7.78 1.55 11.85
N LEU A 138 6.81 2.37 12.19
CA LEU A 138 6.40 2.60 13.55
C LEU A 138 5.13 1.80 13.72
N VAL A 139 5.20 0.83 14.62
CA VAL A 139 4.14 -0.11 14.97
C VAL A 139 3.52 0.37 16.27
#